data_AF-A0A7W0XAA0-F1
#
_entry.id   AF-A0A7W0XAA0-F1
#
_cell.length_a   1.000
_cell.length_b   1.000
_cell.length_c   1.000
_cell.angle_alpha   90.00
_cell.angle_beta   90.00
_cell.angle_gamma   90.00
#
_symmetry.space_group_name_H-M   'P 1'
#
loop_
_entity.id
_entity.type
_entity.pdbx_description
1 polymer ?
#
loop_
_entity_poly.entity_id
_entity_poly.type
_entity_poly.pdbx_seq_one_letter_code
_entity_poly.pdbx_strand_id
1 'polypeptide(L)'
;MSSIPAKNVRKARSIIALRRTARRDSVVRAELDPVIAELREDLDETMSKTQAAELIGISVPTLDKWVGRRIVPVRKAPSGRPRIPRDTALDLAERIGDLKDRGQKRNLIVGVVDTLQREDATYQREFHERYGPGLAALAEGDLVSAAPPESFGTED
;
A
#
# COMPACT_ATOMS: atom_id res chain seq x y z
N MET A 1 -24.92 0.25 -17.50
CA MET A 1 -23.73 1.12 -17.47
C MET A 1 -22.82 0.72 -16.31
N SER A 2 -21.59 0.32 -16.65
CA SER A 2 -20.38 0.13 -15.81
C SER A 2 -20.35 -0.88 -14.66
N SER A 3 -20.13 -2.15 -15.02
CA SER A 3 -19.49 -3.18 -14.16
C SER A 3 -17.94 -3.01 -14.10
N ILE A 4 -17.48 -1.75 -13.99
CA ILE A 4 -16.06 -1.37 -13.99
C ILE A 4 -15.36 -1.58 -12.62
N PRO A 5 -16.00 -1.42 -11.43
CA PRO A 5 -15.23 -1.38 -10.18
C PRO A 5 -14.60 -2.72 -9.79
N ALA A 6 -15.28 -3.84 -10.06
CA ALA A 6 -14.81 -5.19 -9.73
C ALA A 6 -13.72 -5.70 -10.68
N LYS A 7 -13.72 -5.24 -11.94
CA LYS A 7 -12.74 -5.66 -12.96
C LYS A 7 -11.34 -5.17 -12.62
N ASN A 8 -11.21 -3.94 -12.11
CA ASN A 8 -9.91 -3.36 -11.73
C ASN A 8 -9.30 -4.05 -10.52
N VAL A 9 -10.09 -4.37 -9.48
CA VAL A 9 -9.57 -5.09 -8.29
C VAL A 9 -9.13 -6.51 -8.66
N ARG A 10 -9.92 -7.22 -9.50
CA ARG A 10 -9.54 -8.56 -9.96
C ARG A 10 -8.23 -8.55 -10.74
N LYS A 11 -8.07 -7.62 -11.70
CA LYS A 11 -6.84 -7.47 -12.49
C LYS A 11 -5.65 -7.11 -11.59
N ALA A 12 -5.83 -6.21 -10.63
CA ALA A 12 -4.80 -5.88 -9.64
C ALA A 12 -4.36 -7.10 -8.81
N ARG A 13 -5.30 -7.96 -8.38
CA ARG A 13 -4.97 -9.24 -7.71
C ARG A 13 -4.18 -10.18 -8.61
N SER A 14 -4.52 -10.26 -9.90
CA SER A 14 -3.76 -11.05 -10.88
C SER A 14 -2.31 -10.55 -11.00
N ILE A 15 -2.11 -9.23 -11.07
CA ILE A 15 -0.76 -8.63 -11.10
C ILE A 15 0.04 -9.04 -9.85
N ILE A 16 -0.55 -8.93 -8.66
CA ILE A 16 0.14 -9.32 -7.41
C ILE A 16 0.52 -10.81 -7.42
N ALA A 17 -0.38 -11.68 -7.90
CA ALA A 17 -0.10 -13.12 -8.01
C ALA A 17 1.05 -13.42 -8.99
N LEU A 18 1.08 -12.72 -10.14
CA LEU A 18 2.15 -12.84 -11.13
C LEU A 18 3.48 -12.34 -10.57
N ARG A 19 3.51 -11.16 -9.93
CA ARG A 19 4.71 -10.62 -9.27
C ARG A 19 5.26 -11.59 -8.23
N ARG A 20 4.39 -12.17 -7.40
CA ARG A 20 4.79 -13.16 -6.39
C ARG A 20 5.36 -14.44 -7.01
N THR A 21 4.87 -14.83 -8.19
CA THR A 21 5.40 -15.97 -8.96
C THR A 21 6.76 -15.65 -9.57
N ALA A 22 6.89 -14.49 -10.23
CA ALA A 22 8.13 -13.96 -10.80
C ALA A 22 9.24 -13.73 -9.76
N ARG A 23 8.90 -13.56 -8.48
CA ARG A 23 9.90 -13.45 -7.41
C ARG A 23 10.66 -14.75 -7.14
N ARG A 24 10.11 -15.92 -7.50
CA ARG A 24 10.69 -17.23 -7.16
C ARG A 24 11.75 -17.72 -8.14
N ASP A 25 11.73 -17.24 -9.38
CA ASP A 25 12.59 -17.72 -10.46
C ASP A 25 12.87 -16.58 -11.46
N SER A 26 14.14 -16.39 -11.83
CA SER A 26 14.58 -15.29 -12.70
C SER A 26 14.22 -15.49 -14.18
N VAL A 27 14.10 -16.73 -14.65
CA VAL A 27 13.66 -17.04 -16.02
C VAL A 27 12.16 -16.74 -16.12
N VAL A 28 11.38 -17.23 -15.15
CA VAL A 28 9.94 -16.94 -15.06
C VAL A 28 9.69 -15.43 -14.92
N ARG A 29 10.57 -14.72 -14.20
CA ARG A 29 10.49 -13.25 -14.11
C ARG A 29 10.61 -12.58 -15.48
N ALA A 30 11.62 -12.94 -16.27
CA ALA A 30 11.84 -12.35 -17.59
C ALA A 30 10.65 -12.58 -18.52
N GLU A 31 9.97 -13.73 -18.41
CA GLU A 31 8.76 -14.03 -19.17
C GLU A 31 7.52 -13.26 -18.68
N LEU A 32 7.39 -13.07 -17.36
CA LEU A 32 6.21 -12.44 -16.76
C LEU A 32 6.28 -10.91 -16.72
N ASP A 33 7.48 -10.30 -16.73
CA ASP A 33 7.64 -8.85 -16.64
C ASP A 33 6.88 -8.08 -17.74
N PRO A 34 6.94 -8.48 -19.04
CA PRO A 34 6.14 -7.83 -20.09
C PRO A 34 4.64 -7.96 -19.86
N VAL A 35 4.17 -9.13 -19.42
CA VAL A 35 2.74 -9.39 -19.15
C VAL A 35 2.27 -8.55 -17.96
N ILE A 36 3.10 -8.44 -16.92
CA ILE A 36 2.82 -7.59 -15.76
C ILE A 36 2.75 -6.12 -16.18
N ALA A 37 3.63 -5.67 -17.07
CA ALA A 37 3.62 -4.30 -17.59
C ALA A 37 2.34 -3.99 -18.37
N GLU A 38 1.95 -4.86 -19.31
CA GLU A 38 0.72 -4.72 -20.10
C GLU A 38 -0.53 -4.68 -19.19
N LEU A 39 -0.62 -5.61 -18.23
CA LEU A 39 -1.75 -5.63 -17.28
C LEU A 39 -1.79 -4.37 -16.40
N ARG A 40 -0.65 -3.74 -16.12
CA ARG A 40 -0.59 -2.47 -15.37
C ARG A 40 -1.07 -1.31 -16.21
N GLU A 41 -0.74 -1.25 -17.49
CA GLU A 41 -1.18 -0.18 -18.41
C GLU A 41 -2.71 -0.17 -18.55
N ASP A 42 -3.33 -1.34 -18.54
CA ASP A 42 -4.78 -1.48 -18.57
C ASP A 42 -5.51 -1.04 -17.28
N LEU A 43 -4.78 -0.83 -16.18
CA LEU A 43 -5.36 -0.36 -14.93
C LEU A 43 -5.30 1.16 -14.86
N ASP A 44 -6.42 1.77 -14.47
CA ASP A 44 -6.47 3.19 -14.11
C ASP A 44 -5.29 3.55 -13.18
N GLU A 45 -4.64 4.68 -13.44
CA GLU A 45 -3.49 5.16 -12.66
C GLU A 45 -3.80 5.34 -11.17
N THR A 46 -5.08 5.46 -10.82
CA THR A 46 -5.53 5.62 -9.44
C THR A 46 -6.76 4.78 -9.14
N MET A 47 -6.87 4.31 -7.90
CA MET A 47 -8.01 3.55 -7.38
C MET A 47 -8.85 4.40 -6.43
N SER A 48 -10.16 4.12 -6.36
CA SER A 48 -10.96 4.62 -5.23
C SER A 48 -10.46 4.04 -3.90
N LYS A 49 -10.77 4.72 -2.78
CA LYS A 49 -10.46 4.22 -1.44
C LYS A 49 -11.07 2.84 -1.18
N THR A 50 -12.30 2.59 -1.63
CA THR A 50 -12.96 1.30 -1.48
C THR A 50 -12.19 0.19 -2.21
N GLN A 51 -11.83 0.42 -3.49
CA GLN A 51 -11.06 -0.55 -4.27
C GLN A 51 -9.68 -0.80 -3.66
N ALA A 52 -8.98 0.25 -3.23
CA ALA A 52 -7.67 0.11 -2.61
C ALA A 52 -7.75 -0.66 -1.28
N ALA A 53 -8.71 -0.34 -0.41
CA ALA A 53 -8.90 -1.05 0.85
C ALA A 53 -9.23 -2.54 0.63
N GLU A 54 -10.08 -2.83 -0.36
CA GLU A 54 -10.44 -4.20 -0.74
C GLU A 54 -9.22 -4.98 -1.30
N LEU A 55 -8.40 -4.33 -2.12
CA LEU A 55 -7.19 -4.93 -2.68
C LEU A 55 -6.14 -5.22 -1.59
N ILE A 56 -5.92 -4.25 -0.71
CA ILE A 56 -4.97 -4.31 0.42
C ILE A 56 -5.45 -5.31 1.49
N GLY A 57 -6.76 -5.58 1.55
CA GLY A 57 -7.37 -6.46 2.53
C GLY A 57 -7.45 -5.83 3.92
N ILE A 58 -7.84 -4.56 3.98
CA ILE A 58 -8.12 -3.77 5.19
C ILE A 58 -9.48 -3.07 5.07
N SER A 59 -9.99 -2.52 6.17
CA SER A 59 -11.22 -1.72 6.13
C SER A 59 -10.97 -0.30 5.57
N VAL A 60 -11.98 0.29 4.92
CA VAL A 60 -11.91 1.68 4.43
C VAL A 60 -11.58 2.68 5.56
N PRO A 61 -12.17 2.60 6.77
CA PRO A 61 -11.77 3.47 7.88
C PRO A 61 -10.30 3.31 8.29
N THR A 62 -9.73 2.11 8.16
CA THR A 62 -8.30 1.89 8.42
C THR A 62 -7.46 2.60 7.39
N LEU A 63 -7.81 2.47 6.10
CA LEU A 63 -7.15 3.20 5.02
C LEU A 63 -7.27 4.72 5.21
N ASP A 64 -8.43 5.22 5.62
CA ASP A 64 -8.63 6.64 5.91
C ASP A 64 -7.73 7.15 7.04
N LYS A 65 -7.56 6.35 8.11
CA LYS A 65 -6.60 6.67 9.18
C LYS A 65 -5.18 6.75 8.64
N TRP A 66 -4.78 5.86 7.72
CA TRP A 66 -3.43 5.87 7.14
C TRP A 66 -3.21 7.09 6.24
N VAL A 67 -4.21 7.44 5.44
CA VAL A 67 -4.19 8.67 4.63
C VAL A 67 -4.12 9.90 5.53
N GLY A 68 -4.92 9.97 6.59
CA GLY A 68 -4.91 11.09 7.55
C GLY A 68 -3.57 11.25 8.25
N ARG A 69 -2.88 10.14 8.53
CA ARG A 69 -1.51 10.10 9.09
C ARG A 69 -0.40 10.26 8.04
N ARG A 70 -0.75 10.52 6.77
CA ARG A 70 0.18 10.63 5.63
C ARG A 70 1.04 9.40 5.37
N ILE A 71 0.61 8.23 5.84
CA ILE A 71 1.28 6.95 5.60
C ILE A 71 1.06 6.49 4.16
N VAL A 72 -0.14 6.70 3.64
CA VAL A 72 -0.53 6.36 2.26
C VAL A 72 -0.70 7.64 1.47
N PRO A 73 0.06 7.84 0.38
CA PRO A 73 -0.12 9.01 -0.48
C PRO A 73 -1.48 8.98 -1.18
N VAL A 74 -2.02 10.16 -1.44
CA VAL A 74 -3.28 10.34 -2.20
C VAL A 74 -3.13 11.35 -3.33
N ARG A 75 -3.73 11.03 -4.48
CA ARG A 75 -3.92 11.96 -5.60
C ARG A 75 -5.34 12.53 -5.54
N LYS A 76 -5.48 13.82 -5.82
CA LYS A 76 -6.80 14.43 -6.01
C LYS A 76 -7.27 14.08 -7.41
N ALA A 77 -8.40 13.40 -7.54
CA ALA A 77 -9.05 13.28 -8.84
C ALA A 77 -9.57 14.65 -9.32
N PRO A 78 -9.80 14.84 -10.63
CA PRO A 78 -10.49 16.03 -11.13
C PRO A 78 -11.84 16.30 -10.46
N SER A 79 -12.52 15.24 -9.98
CA SER A 79 -13.76 15.33 -9.20
C SER A 79 -13.59 15.77 -7.74
N GLY A 80 -12.36 16.08 -7.31
CA GLY A 80 -12.02 16.46 -5.93
C GLY A 80 -11.94 15.30 -4.94
N ARG A 81 -12.42 14.10 -5.31
CA ARG A 81 -12.37 12.93 -4.43
C ARG A 81 -10.93 12.39 -4.32
N PRO A 82 -10.44 12.09 -3.10
CA PRO A 82 -9.13 11.48 -2.92
C PRO A 82 -9.08 10.07 -3.52
N ARG A 83 -8.02 9.79 -4.27
CA ARG A 83 -7.72 8.50 -4.90
C ARG A 83 -6.36 8.00 -4.44
N ILE A 84 -6.19 6.69 -4.38
CA ILE A 84 -4.92 6.05 -4.06
C ILE A 84 -4.18 5.77 -5.38
N PRO A 85 -2.90 6.13 -5.53
CA PRO A 85 -2.13 5.72 -6.70
C PRO A 85 -2.14 4.20 -6.87
N ARG A 86 -2.31 3.72 -8.11
CA ARG A 86 -2.38 2.28 -8.44
C ARG A 86 -1.18 1.52 -7.89
N ASP A 87 0.02 2.01 -8.18
CA ASP A 87 1.26 1.32 -7.83
C ASP A 87 1.41 1.24 -6.31
N THR A 88 1.14 2.33 -5.59
CA THR A 88 1.06 2.33 -4.12
C THR A 88 0.09 1.26 -3.59
N ALA A 89 -1.10 1.13 -4.17
CA ALA A 89 -2.08 0.15 -3.71
C ALA A 89 -1.63 -1.30 -3.97
N LEU A 90 -1.01 -1.56 -5.13
CA LEU A 90 -0.44 -2.87 -5.46
C LEU A 90 0.68 -3.25 -4.49
N ASP A 91 1.60 -2.33 -4.24
CA ASP A 91 2.78 -2.57 -3.43
C ASP A 91 2.40 -2.76 -1.94
N LEU A 92 1.42 -2.01 -1.45
CA LEU A 92 0.84 -2.21 -0.11
C LEU A 92 0.17 -3.57 0.03
N ALA A 93 -0.64 -3.97 -0.95
CA ALA A 93 -1.35 -5.24 -0.92
C ALA A 93 -0.38 -6.43 -0.97
N GLU A 94 0.67 -6.33 -1.79
CA GLU A 94 1.73 -7.34 -1.89
C GLU A 94 2.47 -7.50 -0.56
N ARG A 95 2.93 -6.40 0.05
CA ARG A 95 3.63 -6.43 1.34
C ARG A 95 2.75 -6.93 2.49
N ILE A 96 1.49 -6.50 2.57
CA ILE A 96 0.56 -7.01 3.58
C ILE A 96 0.28 -8.49 3.37
N GLY A 97 0.13 -8.93 2.12
CA GLY A 97 0.01 -10.35 1.79
C GLY A 97 1.21 -11.13 2.30
N ASP A 98 2.43 -10.64 2.07
CA ASP A 98 3.66 -11.30 2.50
C ASP A 98 3.76 -11.37 4.05
N LEU A 99 3.31 -10.34 4.78
CA LEU A 99 3.25 -10.37 6.25
C LEU A 99 2.19 -11.36 6.76
N LYS A 100 1.01 -11.40 6.13
CA LYS A 100 -0.07 -12.34 6.49
C LYS A 100 0.37 -13.79 6.27
N ASP A 101 1.08 -14.07 5.18
CA ASP A 101 1.59 -15.41 4.88
C ASP A 101 2.66 -15.87 5.88
N ARG A 102 3.38 -14.93 6.50
CA ARG A 102 4.31 -15.19 7.61
C ARG A 102 3.63 -15.33 8.98
N GLY A 103 2.29 -15.35 9.02
CA GLY A 103 1.49 -15.52 10.23
C GLY A 103 1.28 -14.25 11.06
N GLN A 104 1.72 -13.08 10.57
CA GLN A 104 1.56 -11.83 11.30
C GLN A 104 0.11 -11.32 11.20
N LYS A 105 -0.56 -11.19 12.35
CA LYS A 105 -1.97 -10.74 12.45
C LYS A 105 -2.14 -9.35 13.08
N ARG A 106 -1.12 -8.83 13.75
CA ARG A 106 -1.14 -7.53 14.46
C ARG A 106 0.01 -6.64 13.95
N ASN A 107 -0.13 -5.33 14.12
CA ASN A 107 0.88 -4.32 13.73
C ASN A 107 1.31 -4.35 12.26
N LEU A 108 0.43 -4.80 11.36
CA LEU A 108 0.70 -4.83 9.91
C LEU A 108 1.12 -3.46 9.37
N ILE A 109 0.57 -2.38 9.92
CA ILE A 109 0.93 -1.00 9.58
C ILE A 109 2.41 -0.73 9.82
N VAL A 110 2.89 -1.07 11.02
CA VAL A 110 4.25 -0.74 11.44
C VAL A 110 5.25 -1.51 10.58
N GLY A 111 5.01 -2.82 10.38
CA GLY A 111 5.85 -3.64 9.50
C GLY A 111 5.84 -3.17 8.04
N VAL A 112 4.68 -2.75 7.52
CA VAL A 112 4.57 -2.27 6.14
C VAL A 112 5.22 -0.91 5.95
N VAL A 113 5.02 0.03 6.87
CA VAL A 113 5.63 1.37 6.81
C VAL A 113 7.15 1.29 6.90
N ASP A 114 7.64 0.47 7.83
CA ASP A 114 9.06 0.22 8.02
C ASP A 114 9.71 -0.43 6.78
N THR A 115 9.04 -1.40 6.16
CA THR A 115 9.50 -2.04 4.91
C THR A 115 9.43 -1.09 3.71
N LEU A 116 8.33 -0.35 3.55
CA LEU A 116 8.16 0.64 2.48
C LEU A 116 9.24 1.73 2.52
N GLN A 117 9.59 2.18 3.71
CA GLN A 117 10.63 3.19 3.88
C GLN A 117 12.03 2.67 3.63
N ARG A 118 12.29 1.37 3.83
CA ARG A 118 13.61 0.80 3.55
C ARG A 118 13.80 0.38 2.10
N GLU A 119 12.77 -0.16 1.45
CA GLU A 119 12.95 -0.97 0.25
C GLU A 119 12.34 -0.37 -1.02
N ASP A 120 11.56 0.71 -0.93
CA ASP A 120 10.77 1.20 -2.06
C ASP A 120 11.14 2.62 -2.50
N ALA A 121 11.99 2.71 -3.53
CA ALA A 121 12.40 3.98 -4.12
C ALA A 121 11.23 4.78 -4.73
N THR A 122 10.14 4.10 -5.17
CA THR A 122 8.97 4.80 -5.73
C THR A 122 8.10 5.37 -4.63
N TYR A 123 7.86 4.63 -3.55
CA TYR A 123 7.20 5.14 -2.36
C TYR A 123 7.97 6.32 -1.76
N GLN A 124 9.29 6.19 -1.60
CA GLN A 124 10.14 7.27 -1.12
C GLN A 124 10.06 8.51 -2.02
N ARG A 125 10.13 8.34 -3.35
CA ARG A 125 10.05 9.45 -4.31
C ARG A 125 8.71 10.18 -4.23
N GLU A 126 7.58 9.45 -4.29
CA GLU A 126 6.23 10.05 -4.22
C GLU A 126 5.95 10.67 -2.84
N PHE A 127 6.48 10.07 -1.76
CA PHE A 127 6.39 10.65 -0.42
C PHE A 127 7.20 11.93 -0.33
N HIS A 128 8.45 11.91 -0.79
CA HIS A 128 9.37 13.03 -0.75
C HIS A 128 8.84 14.24 -1.54
N GLU A 129 8.37 13.99 -2.76
CA GLU A 129 7.80 15.02 -3.65
C GLU A 129 6.59 15.72 -3.01
N ARG A 130 5.80 15.01 -2.19
CA ARG A 130 4.51 15.49 -1.69
C ARG A 130 4.52 15.96 -0.23
N TYR A 131 5.41 15.43 0.58
CA TYR A 131 5.43 15.64 2.03
C TYR A 131 6.81 16.04 2.58
N GLY A 132 7.86 16.07 1.75
CA GLY A 132 9.24 16.30 2.19
C GLY A 132 9.91 15.04 2.75
N PRO A 133 11.00 15.16 3.53
CA PRO A 133 11.72 14.01 4.09
C PRO A 133 10.78 13.02 4.80
N GLY A 134 10.95 11.72 4.55
CA GLY A 134 10.12 10.65 5.13
C GLY A 134 10.15 10.61 6.67
N LEU A 135 9.30 9.78 7.31
CA LEU A 135 9.39 9.56 8.77
C LEU A 135 10.80 9.12 9.22
N ALA A 136 11.59 8.49 8.35
CA ALA A 136 13.00 8.17 8.61
C ALA A 136 13.88 9.41 8.88
N ALA A 137 13.56 10.57 8.30
CA ALA A 137 14.23 11.84 8.60
C ALA A 137 13.66 12.53 9.86
N LEU A 138 12.42 12.20 10.25
CA LEU A 138 11.88 12.56 11.58
C LEU A 138 12.40 11.62 12.68
N ALA A 139 12.95 10.45 12.34
CA ALA A 139 13.52 9.51 13.30
C ALA A 139 14.81 10.01 13.98
N GLU A 140 15.49 11.01 13.40
CA GLU A 140 16.60 11.73 14.04
C GLU A 140 16.13 12.74 15.11
N GLY A 141 14.83 12.99 15.24
CA GLY A 141 14.27 13.88 16.27
C GLY A 141 12.95 13.35 16.83
N ASP A 142 13.02 12.68 17.98
CA ASP A 142 11.89 12.29 18.84
C ASP A 142 10.69 11.61 18.15
N LEU A 143 10.81 10.30 17.92
CA LEU A 143 9.63 9.47 17.65
C LEU A 143 8.91 9.16 18.97
N VAL A 144 7.77 9.83 19.21
CA VAL A 144 6.83 9.43 20.27
C VAL A 144 6.20 8.09 19.87
N SER A 145 6.47 7.08 20.69
CA SER A 145 5.93 5.73 20.58
C SER A 145 4.41 5.74 20.37
N ALA A 146 3.92 5.00 19.38
CA ALA A 146 2.49 4.72 19.18
C ALA A 146 2.02 3.48 19.96
N ALA A 147 2.82 2.98 20.92
CA ALA A 147 2.27 2.16 21.99
C ALA A 147 1.35 3.05 22.85
N PRO A 148 0.19 2.56 23.30
CA PRO A 148 -0.50 3.23 24.40
C PRO A 148 0.51 3.38 25.55
N PRO A 149 0.59 4.54 26.23
CA PRO A 149 1.37 4.62 27.45
C PRO A 149 0.88 3.55 28.43
N GLU A 150 1.78 2.97 29.23
CA GLU A 150 1.47 1.95 30.26
C GLU A 150 0.44 2.42 31.30
N SER A 151 -0.01 3.68 31.21
CA SER A 151 -1.09 4.29 31.98
C SER A 151 -2.51 3.90 31.55
N PHE A 152 -2.71 3.06 30.52
CA PHE A 152 -4.02 2.45 30.26
C PHE A 152 -4.28 1.28 31.23
N GLY A 153 -4.31 1.60 32.52
CA GLY A 153 -4.84 0.75 33.57
C GLY A 153 -6.36 0.78 33.57
N THR A 154 -6.96 -0.39 33.77
CA THR A 154 -8.37 -0.58 34.14
C THR A 154 -8.73 0.27 35.34
N GLU A 155 -9.69 1.18 35.18
CA GLU A 155 -10.48 1.70 36.30
C GLU A 155 -11.96 1.64 35.87
N ASP A 156 -12.70 0.85 36.67
CA ASP A 156 -14.14 0.49 36.73
C ASP A 156 -15.08 0.77 35.53
#